data_AF-A0A931LV32-F1
#
_entry.id   AF-A0A931LV32-F1
#
_cell.length_a   1.000
_cell.length_b   1.000
_cell.length_c   1.000
_cell.angle_alpha   90.00
_cell.angle_beta   90.00
_cell.angle_gamma   90.00
#
_symmetry.space_group_name_H-M   'P 1'
#
loop_
_entity.id
_entity.type
_entity.pdbx_description
1 polymer ?
#
loop_
_entity_poly.entity_id
_entity_poly.type
_entity_poly.pdbx_seq_one_letter_code
_entity_poly.pdbx_strand_id
1 'polypeptide(L)'
;MPRTASADELLEQVLAVLPYSEDEIILKGITSSIADRIVELKKSTYRLREQYGSLEKLEKHLKKVGISPDDHTLYQDLLEWRAINAELNQLFEILQAS
;
A
#
# COMPACT_ATOMS: atom_id res chain seq x y z
N MET A 1 -3.69 17.52 -10.06
CA MET A 1 -4.27 18.43 -9.05
C MET A 1 -3.36 19.64 -8.92
N PRO A 2 -3.88 20.87 -8.76
CA PRO A 2 -3.02 22.03 -8.53
C PRO A 2 -2.31 21.87 -7.18
N ARG A 3 -1.00 22.14 -7.15
CA ARG A 3 -0.23 22.17 -5.91
C ARG A 3 -0.69 23.39 -5.10
N THR A 4 -0.68 23.26 -3.77
CA THR A 4 -0.99 24.40 -2.90
C THR A 4 0.19 25.35 -2.89
N ALA A 5 -0.04 26.65 -2.71
CA ALA A 5 1.03 27.65 -2.65
C ALA A 5 2.16 27.26 -1.67
N SER A 6 1.81 26.61 -0.55
CA SER A 6 2.77 26.12 0.44
C SER A 6 3.65 24.96 -0.05
N ALA A 7 3.16 24.09 -0.94
CA ALA A 7 3.95 22.97 -1.46
C ALA A 7 4.97 23.43 -2.50
N ASP A 8 4.60 24.43 -3.31
CA ASP A 8 5.50 25.02 -4.31
C ASP A 8 6.63 25.81 -3.63
N GLU A 9 6.32 26.60 -2.60
CA GLU A 9 7.33 27.33 -1.81
C GLU A 9 8.36 26.40 -1.15
N LEU A 10 7.94 25.23 -0.66
CA LEU A 10 8.84 24.24 -0.09
C LEU A 10 9.73 23.59 -1.15
N LEU A 11 9.17 23.28 -2.32
CA LEU A 11 9.92 22.69 -3.43
C LEU A 11 11.00 23.66 -3.95
N GLU A 12 10.67 24.95 -4.09
CA GLU A 12 11.64 25.99 -4.44
C GLU A 12 12.79 26.07 -3.42
N GLN A 13 12.47 26.03 -2.12
CA GLN A 13 13.48 26.06 -1.06
C GLN A 13 14.41 24.83 -1.11
N VAL A 14 13.87 23.64 -1.40
CA VAL A 14 14.66 22.42 -1.54
C VAL A 14 15.57 22.48 -2.79
N LEU A 15 15.04 22.95 -3.91
CA LEU A 15 15.78 23.12 -5.18
C LEU A 15 16.89 24.17 -5.07
N ALA A 16 16.74 25.18 -4.21
CA ALA A 16 17.76 26.19 -3.98
C ALA A 16 19.01 25.63 -3.26
N VAL A 17 18.89 24.51 -2.55
CA VAL A 17 19.96 23.94 -1.72
C VAL A 17 20.51 22.64 -2.31
N LEU A 18 19.67 21.84 -2.97
CA LEU A 18 20.06 20.54 -3.50
C LEU A 18 20.46 20.61 -4.97
N PRO A 19 21.49 19.87 -5.41
CA PRO A 19 21.88 19.79 -6.82
C PRO A 19 21.00 18.79 -7.59
N TYR A 20 19.69 18.85 -7.41
CA TYR A 20 18.73 17.99 -8.09
C TYR A 20 17.73 18.83 -8.89
N SER A 21 17.20 18.26 -9.97
CA SER A 21 16.04 18.79 -10.68
C SER A 21 14.74 18.57 -9.90
N GLU A 22 13.71 19.32 -10.27
CA GLU A 22 12.37 19.16 -9.72
C GLU A 22 11.86 17.72 -9.90
N ASP A 23 12.03 17.17 -11.11
CA ASP A 23 11.61 15.82 -11.45
C ASP A 23 12.32 14.75 -10.59
N GLU A 24 13.63 14.92 -10.33
CA GLU A 24 14.38 14.00 -9.48
C GLU A 24 13.88 14.02 -8.02
N ILE A 25 13.56 15.21 -7.49
CA ILE A 25 13.02 15.34 -6.13
C ILE A 25 11.63 14.72 -6.04
N ILE A 26 10.77 14.99 -7.01
CA ILE A 26 9.41 14.43 -7.07
C ILE A 26 9.48 12.91 -7.19
N LEU A 27 10.27 12.37 -8.11
CA LEU A 27 10.43 10.94 -8.32
C LEU A 27 10.96 10.25 -7.06
N LYS A 28 11.94 10.85 -6.38
CA LYS A 28 12.48 10.33 -5.12
C LYS A 28 11.43 10.30 -4.02
N GLY A 29 10.61 11.35 -3.91
CA GLY A 29 9.49 11.42 -2.97
C GLY A 29 8.42 10.36 -3.24
N ILE A 30 8.00 10.21 -4.49
CA ILE A 30 7.03 9.18 -4.91
C ILE A 30 7.58 7.78 -4.62
N THR A 31 8.83 7.52 -5.02
CA THR A 31 9.48 6.21 -4.79
C THR A 31 9.56 5.88 -3.31
N SER A 32 9.94 6.84 -2.46
CA SER A 32 9.99 6.65 -1.01
C SER A 32 8.60 6.34 -0.45
N SER A 33 7.58 7.11 -0.82
CA SER A 33 6.22 6.91 -0.34
C SER A 33 5.65 5.56 -0.76
N ILE A 34 5.95 5.10 -1.98
CA ILE A 34 5.53 3.77 -2.45
C ILE A 34 6.26 2.68 -1.64
N ALA A 35 7.57 2.82 -1.42
CA ALA A 35 8.35 1.85 -0.65
C ALA A 35 7.82 1.70 0.79
N ASP A 36 7.55 2.82 1.46
CA ASP A 36 6.97 2.83 2.81
C ASP A 36 5.63 2.12 2.84
N ARG A 37 4.76 2.40 1.86
CA ARG A 37 3.45 1.77 1.76
C ARG A 37 3.55 0.26 1.51
N ILE A 38 4.45 -0.18 0.63
CA ILE A 38 4.71 -1.61 0.41
C ILE A 38 5.14 -2.29 1.71
N VAL A 39 6.00 -1.66 2.52
CA VAL A 39 6.44 -2.22 3.81
C VAL A 39 5.25 -2.40 4.77
N GLU A 40 4.36 -1.42 4.89
CA GLU A 40 3.14 -1.52 5.71
C GLU A 40 2.23 -2.67 5.27
N LEU A 41 1.99 -2.75 3.95
CA LEU A 41 1.16 -3.80 3.37
C LEU A 41 1.77 -5.18 3.59
N LYS A 42 3.10 -5.34 3.44
CA LYS A 42 3.79 -6.62 3.69
C LYS A 42 3.73 -7.03 5.15
N LYS A 43 3.83 -6.10 6.10
CA LYS A 43 3.63 -6.37 7.54
C LYS A 43 2.22 -6.88 7.81
N SER A 44 1.21 -6.25 7.21
CA SER A 44 -0.19 -6.64 7.35
C SER A 44 -0.45 -8.03 6.75
N THR A 45 0.10 -8.31 5.56
CA THR A 45 0.07 -9.66 4.97
C THR A 45 0.75 -10.70 5.84
N TYR A 46 1.86 -10.37 6.50
CA TYR A 46 2.55 -11.29 7.41
C TYR A 46 1.66 -11.67 8.60
N ARG A 47 1.02 -10.68 9.26
CA ARG A 47 0.04 -10.91 10.33
C ARG A 47 -1.08 -11.86 9.89
N LEU A 48 -1.71 -11.59 8.75
CA LEU A 48 -2.78 -12.43 8.20
C LEU A 48 -2.29 -13.83 7.84
N ARG A 49 -1.06 -13.94 7.32
CA ARG A 49 -0.40 -15.22 7.04
C ARG A 49 -0.10 -16.01 8.31
N GLU A 50 0.32 -15.38 9.40
CA GLU A 50 0.51 -16.09 10.67
C GLU A 50 -0.81 -16.67 11.20
N GLN A 51 -1.89 -15.92 11.06
CA GLN A 51 -3.21 -16.31 11.56
C GLN A 51 -3.87 -17.42 10.72
N TYR A 52 -3.72 -17.38 9.39
CA TYR A 52 -4.48 -18.23 8.48
C TYR A 52 -3.63 -19.10 7.54
N GLY A 53 -2.33 -18.86 7.48
CA GLY A 53 -1.37 -19.55 6.61
C GLY A 53 -1.38 -19.08 5.16
N SER A 54 -2.55 -19.01 4.51
CA SER A 54 -2.67 -18.45 3.15
C SER A 54 -4.06 -17.91 2.88
N LEU A 55 -4.17 -17.02 1.89
CA LEU A 55 -5.45 -16.48 1.45
C LEU A 55 -6.40 -17.60 1.02
N GLU A 56 -5.90 -18.59 0.27
CA GLU A 56 -6.71 -19.72 -0.21
C GLU A 56 -7.21 -20.58 0.96
N LYS A 57 -6.42 -20.72 2.04
CA LYS A 57 -6.85 -21.42 3.25
C LYS A 57 -7.98 -20.66 3.94
N LEU A 58 -7.84 -19.34 4.09
CA LEU A 58 -8.88 -18.48 4.65
C LEU A 58 -10.17 -18.55 3.84
N GLU A 59 -10.08 -18.43 2.50
CA GLU A 59 -11.22 -18.56 1.60
C GLU A 59 -11.91 -19.91 1.70
N LYS A 60 -11.15 -21.00 1.73
CA LYS A 60 -11.70 -22.37 1.90
C LYS A 60 -12.35 -22.54 3.26
N HIS A 61 -11.78 -21.97 4.32
CA HIS A 61 -12.35 -22.01 5.66
C HIS A 61 -13.68 -21.26 5.71
N LEU A 62 -13.71 -20.02 5.20
CA LEU A 62 -14.92 -19.20 5.16
C LEU A 62 -16.04 -19.84 4.33
N LYS A 63 -15.71 -20.50 3.21
CA LYS A 63 -16.70 -21.27 2.42
C LYS A 63 -17.30 -22.46 3.18
N LYS A 64 -16.57 -23.05 4.13
CA LYS A 64 -17.04 -24.20 4.91
C LYS A 64 -17.86 -23.79 6.12
N VAL A 65 -17.39 -22.77 6.86
CA VAL A 65 -18.02 -22.32 8.11
C VAL A 65 -19.16 -21.34 7.84
N GLY A 66 -19.14 -20.66 6.69
CA GLY A 66 -20.02 -19.54 6.41
C GLY A 66 -19.58 -18.28 7.14
N ILE A 67 -20.37 -17.23 6.98
CA ILE A 67 -20.17 -15.97 7.69
C ILE A 67 -21.16 -15.96 8.86
N SER A 68 -20.66 -15.85 10.09
CA SER A 68 -21.53 -15.67 11.25
C SER A 68 -22.17 -14.28 11.18
N PRO A 69 -23.48 -14.15 11.46
CA PRO A 69 -24.14 -12.84 11.54
C PRO A 69 -23.64 -11.99 12.73
N ASP A 70 -23.05 -12.63 13.74
CA ASP A 70 -22.56 -11.98 14.95
C ASP A 70 -21.04 -11.79 14.96
N ASP A 71 -20.32 -12.46 14.05
CA ASP A 71 -18.87 -12.38 13.92
C ASP A 71 -18.45 -12.36 12.45
N HIS A 72 -18.11 -11.16 11.97
CA HIS A 72 -17.65 -10.91 10.62
C HIS A 72 -16.12 -10.86 10.50
N THR A 73 -15.37 -11.17 11.57
CA THR A 73 -13.90 -11.01 11.62
C THR A 73 -13.23 -11.76 10.46
N LEU A 74 -13.58 -13.04 10.25
CA LEU A 74 -13.04 -13.84 9.14
C LEU A 74 -13.31 -13.23 7.76
N TYR A 75 -14.47 -12.60 7.59
CA TYR A 75 -14.82 -11.96 6.33
C TYR A 75 -14.09 -10.62 6.15
N GLN A 76 -13.93 -9.85 7.22
CA GLN A 76 -13.14 -8.61 7.22
C GLN A 76 -11.68 -8.90 6.90
N ASP A 77 -11.08 -9.90 7.55
CA ASP A 77 -9.69 -10.30 7.28
C ASP A 77 -9.50 -10.79 5.84
N LEU A 78 -10.51 -11.46 5.26
CA LEU A 78 -10.50 -11.85 3.86
C LEU A 78 -10.53 -10.61 2.93
N LEU A 79 -11.38 -9.64 3.22
CA LEU A 79 -11.45 -8.40 2.44
C LEU A 79 -10.17 -7.59 2.54
N GLU A 80 -9.62 -7.46 3.76
CA GLU A 80 -8.33 -6.81 4.02
C GLU A 80 -7.23 -7.46 3.17
N TRP A 81 -7.12 -8.79 3.21
CA TRP A 81 -6.07 -9.48 2.45
C TRP A 81 -6.21 -9.27 0.93
N ARG A 82 -7.43 -9.30 0.40
CA ARG A 82 -7.68 -9.03 -1.02
C ARG A 82 -7.33 -7.59 -1.40
N ALA A 83 -7.70 -6.63 -0.55
CA ALA A 83 -7.35 -5.23 -0.76
C ALA A 83 -5.83 -5.03 -0.75
N ILE A 84 -5.12 -5.64 0.21
CA ILE A 84 -3.66 -5.59 0.27
C ILE A 84 -3.02 -6.16 -1.00
N ASN A 85 -3.49 -7.30 -1.50
CA ASN A 85 -2.95 -7.90 -2.71
C ASN A 85 -3.19 -7.02 -3.94
N ALA A 86 -4.39 -6.44 -4.07
CA ALA A 86 -4.72 -5.53 -5.17
C ALA A 86 -3.86 -4.26 -5.13
N GLU A 87 -3.71 -3.66 -3.95
CA GLU A 87 -2.89 -2.46 -3.76
C GLU A 87 -1.41 -2.74 -4.04
N LEU A 88 -0.87 -3.85 -3.54
CA LEU A 88 0.51 -4.25 -3.85
C LEU A 88 0.74 -4.42 -5.34
N ASN A 89 -0.19 -5.04 -6.08
CA ASN A 89 -0.06 -5.18 -7.53
C ASN A 89 -0.03 -3.81 -8.23
N GLN A 90 -0.91 -2.89 -7.85
CA GLN A 90 -0.91 -1.52 -8.41
C GLN A 90 0.40 -0.79 -8.11
N LEU A 91 0.92 -0.89 -6.89
CA LEU A 91 2.19 -0.25 -6.51
C LEU A 91 3.37 -0.84 -7.30
N PHE A 92 3.39 -2.16 -7.54
CA PHE A 92 4.43 -2.77 -8.37
C PHE A 92 4.30 -2.39 -9.85
N GLU A 93 3.09 -2.26 -10.38
CA GLU A 93 2.86 -1.76 -11.75
C GLU A 93 3.41 -0.34 -11.91
N ILE A 94 3.16 0.55 -10.93
CA ILE A 94 3.70 1.92 -10.95
C ILE A 94 5.24 1.90 -10.97
N LEU A 95 5.87 1.09 -10.12
CA LEU A 95 7.32 0.98 -10.06
C LEU A 95 7.94 0.36 -11.32
N GLN A 96 7.24 -0.54 -12.02
CA GLN A 96 7.69 -1.13 -13.27
C GLN A 96 7.48 -0.23 -14.48
N ALA A 97 6.52 0.69 -14.41
CA ALA A 97 6.25 1.69 -15.44
C ALA A 97 7.19 2.91 -15.37
N SER A 98 8.08 2.95 -14.38
CA SER A 98 9.02 4.05 -14.09
C SER A 98 10.39 3.82 -14.71
#